data_AF-X1M4Z9-F1
#
_entry.id   AF-X1M4Z9-F1
#
_cell.length_a   1.000
_cell.length_b   1.000
_cell.length_c   1.000
_cell.angle_alpha   90.00
_cell.angle_beta   90.00
_cell.angle_gamma   90.00
#
_symmetry.space_group_name_H-M   'P 1'
#
loop_
_entity.id
_entity.type
_entity.pdbx_description
1 polymer ?
#
loop_
_entity_poly.entity_id
_entity_poly.type
_entity_poly.pdbx_seq_one_letter_code
_entity_poly.pdbx_strand_id
1 'polypeptide(L)' 'MYHHESYDGRGYPEGLKGKKIPFPARLFAIIDTYDAITTERCYRSKLSPGEAIEEIIKAKGKQFD' A
#
# COMPACT_ATOMS: atom_id res chain seq x y z
N MET A 1 11.03 -7.89 -3.34
CA MET A 1 11.99 -6.86 -3.78
C MET A 1 11.33 -5.51 -4.04
N TYR A 2 10.11 -5.44 -4.62
CA TYR A 2 9.46 -4.15 -4.99
C TYR A 2 8.20 -3.77 -4.18
N HIS A 3 7.92 -4.40 -3.05
CA HIS A 3 6.68 -4.12 -2.28
C HIS A 3 6.67 -2.74 -1.60
N HIS A 4 7.83 -2.07 -1.50
CA HIS A 4 7.95 -0.70 -0.99
C HIS A 4 8.00 0.36 -2.10
N GLU A 5 7.84 -0.03 -3.37
CA GLU A 5 7.65 0.92 -4.46
C GLU A 5 6.27 1.56 -4.35
N SER A 6 6.20 2.87 -4.56
CA SER A 6 4.96 3.65 -4.51
C SER A 6 4.52 3.95 -5.94
N TYR A 7 3.23 3.85 -6.24
CA TYR A 7 2.71 4.04 -7.60
C TYR A 7 3.10 5.40 -8.22
N ASP A 8 3.26 6.44 -7.41
CA ASP A 8 3.69 7.79 -7.82
C ASP A 8 5.20 7.95 -8.04
N GLY A 9 5.99 6.91 -7.74
CA GLY A 9 7.45 6.89 -7.87
C GLY A 9 8.21 7.41 -6.64
N ARG A 10 7.55 7.63 -5.50
CA ARG A 10 8.19 8.05 -4.24
C ARG A 10 8.67 6.91 -3.36
N GLY A 11 8.54 5.67 -3.84
CA GLY A 11 8.97 4.47 -3.13
C GLY A 11 10.44 4.14 -3.35
N TYR A 12 10.85 3.00 -2.82
CA TYR A 12 12.23 2.50 -2.86
C TYR A 12 12.23 0.98 -3.11
N PRO A 13 13.34 0.38 -3.61
CA PRO A 13 14.68 0.96 -3.80
C PRO A 13 14.96 1.61 -5.16
N GLU A 14 14.20 1.31 -6.21
CA GLU A 14 14.48 1.75 -7.58
C GLU A 14 13.69 3.01 -7.98
N GLY A 15 12.66 3.39 -7.20
CA GLY A 15 11.83 4.56 -7.51
C GLY A 15 10.95 4.33 -8.74
N LEU A 16 10.48 3.10 -8.91
CA LEU A 16 9.65 2.70 -10.04
C LEU A 16 8.29 3.38 -9.95
N LYS A 17 7.78 3.85 -11.10
CA LYS A 17 6.50 4.59 -11.17
C LYS A 17 5.46 3.84 -11.98
N GLY A 18 4.24 3.80 -11.47
CA GLY A 18 3.07 3.27 -12.16
C GLY A 18 3.24 1.81 -12.56
N LYS A 19 2.99 1.52 -13.84
CA LYS A 19 3.08 0.17 -14.42
C LYS A 19 4.51 -0.37 -14.57
N LYS A 20 5.54 0.44 -14.28
CA LYS A 20 6.92 -0.06 -14.19
C LYS A 20 7.12 -0.97 -12.97
N ILE A 21 6.28 -0.81 -11.95
CA ILE A 21 6.24 -1.72 -10.79
C ILE A 21 5.55 -3.01 -11.24
N PRO A 22 6.18 -4.20 -11.04
CA PRO A 22 5.57 -5.48 -11.40
C PRO A 22 4.17 -5.64 -10.80
N PHE A 23 3.23 -6.21 -11.57
CA PHE A 23 1.84 -6.40 -11.12
C PHE A 23 1.74 -7.11 -9.75
N PRO A 24 2.45 -8.23 -9.49
CA PRO A 24 2.41 -8.86 -8.18
C PRO A 24 2.85 -7.93 -7.05
N ALA A 25 3.85 -7.07 -7.28
CA ALA A 25 4.32 -6.12 -6.26
C ALA A 25 3.28 -5.04 -5.94
N ARG A 26 2.56 -4.52 -6.95
CA ARG A 26 1.46 -3.56 -6.75
C ARG A 26 0.29 -4.18 -5.97
N LEU A 27 -0.04 -5.44 -6.26
CA LEU A 27 -1.06 -6.18 -5.51
C LEU A 27 -0.62 -6.42 -4.06
N PHE A 28 0.61 -6.88 -3.85
CA PHE A 28 1.15 -7.13 -2.52
C PHE A 28 1.22 -5.86 -1.66
N ALA A 29 1.52 -4.70 -2.24
CA ALA A 29 1.52 -3.43 -1.51
C ALA A 29 0.14 -3.09 -0.89
N ILE A 30 -0.95 -3.40 -1.60
CA ILE A 30 -2.32 -3.23 -1.11
C ILE A 30 -2.59 -4.22 0.03
N ILE A 31 -2.24 -5.50 -0.15
CA ILE A 31 -2.46 -6.56 0.84
C ILE A 31 -1.69 -6.26 2.13
N ASP A 32 -0.41 -5.90 2.02
CA ASP A 32 0.46 -5.57 3.15
C ASP A 32 -0.07 -4.36 3.92
N THR A 33 -0.52 -3.32 3.20
CA THR A 33 -1.10 -2.14 3.85
C THR A 33 -2.41 -2.49 4.54
N TYR A 34 -3.30 -3.24 3.90
CA TYR A 34 -4.57 -3.66 4.49
C TYR A 34 -4.34 -4.45 5.78
N ASP A 35 -3.49 -5.48 5.73
CA ASP A 35 -3.17 -6.30 6.90
C ASP A 35 -2.53 -5.47 8.03
N ALA A 36 -1.61 -4.57 7.67
CA ALA A 36 -0.96 -3.67 8.62
C ALA A 36 -1.94 -2.74 9.32
N ILE A 37 -3.00 -2.30 8.63
CA ILE A 37 -3.97 -1.35 9.19
C ILE A 37 -5.14 -1.99 9.91
N THR A 38 -5.50 -3.23 9.59
CA THR A 38 -6.55 -4.01 10.26
C THR A 38 -6.05 -4.85 11.44
N THR A 39 -4.73 -4.91 11.65
CA THR A 39 -4.13 -5.62 12.78
C THR A 39 -3.87 -4.67 13.94
N GLU A 40 -4.23 -5.10 15.16
CA GLU A 40 -3.96 -4.35 16.38
C GLU A 40 -2.44 -4.31 16.64
N ARG A 41 -1.87 -3.13 16.88
CA ARG A 41 -0.45 -2.97 17.24
C ARG A 41 -0.33 -2.20 18.54
N CYS A 42 0.73 -2.44 19.32
CA CYS A 42 0.90 -1.82 20.65
C CYS A 42 0.78 -0.29 20.67
N TYR A 43 1.04 0.38 19.54
CA TYR A 43 1.02 1.83 19.36
C TYR A 43 -0.15 2.35 18.51
N ARG A 44 -1.05 1.49 18.04
CA ARG A 44 -2.16 1.90 17.19
C ARG A 44 -3.32 0.91 17.23
N SER A 45 -4.53 1.43 17.44
CA SER A 45 -5.74 0.67 17.25
C SER A 45 -5.92 0.26 15.79
N LYS A 46 -6.46 -0.94 15.59
CA LYS A 46 -6.82 -1.40 14.25
C LYS A 46 -7.95 -0.57 13.67
N LEU A 47 -7.95 -0.41 12.35
CA LEU A 47 -9.09 0.11 11.60
C LEU A 47 -10.10 -1.01 11.38
N SER A 48 -11.38 -0.63 11.29
CA SER A 48 -12.40 -1.53 10.76
C SER A 48 -12.14 -1.83 9.27
N PRO A 49 -12.69 -2.93 8.71
CA PRO A 49 -12.56 -3.22 7.28
C PRO A 49 -13.01 -2.07 6.38
N GLY A 50 -14.08 -1.35 6.76
CA GLY A 50 -14.57 -0.20 5.98
C GLY A 50 -13.58 0.95 5.96
N GLU A 51 -13.07 1.36 7.13
CA GLU A 51 -12.05 2.42 7.24
C GLU A 51 -10.76 2.05 6.51
N ALA A 52 -10.34 0.78 6.58
CA ALA A 52 -9.16 0.31 5.86
C ALA A 52 -9.33 0.43 4.34
N ILE A 53 -10.50 0.08 3.81
CA ILE A 53 -10.82 0.24 2.39
C ILE A 53 -10.84 1.72 2.00
N GLU A 54 -11.44 2.59 2.81
CA GLU A 54 -11.46 4.03 2.55
C GLU A 54 -10.05 4.62 2.48
N GLU A 55 -9.16 4.24 3.41
CA GLU A 55 -7.76 4.70 3.40
C GLU A 55 -7.01 4.23 2.15
N ILE A 56 -7.21 2.98 1.72
CA ILE A 56 -6.60 2.46 0.49
C ILE A 56 -7.12 3.22 -0.73
N ILE A 57 -8.42 3.49 -0.81
CA ILE A 57 -9.03 4.25 -1.91
C ILE A 57 -8.50 5.69 -1.94
N LYS A 58 -8.36 6.35 -0.79
CA LYS A 58 -7.77 7.71 -0.70
C LYS A 58 -6.33 7.76 -1.23
N ALA A 59 -5.59 6.66 -1.12
CA ALA A 59 -4.22 6.53 -1.58
C ALA A 59 -4.08 6.07 -3.05
N LYS A 60 -5.19 5.86 -3.77
CA LYS A 60 -5.22 5.52 -5.20
C LYS A 60 -4.49 6.58 -6.05
N GLY A 61 -3.70 6.14 -7.01
CA GLY A 61 -2.88 6.98 -7.88
C GLY A 61 -1.64 7.60 -7.21
N LYS A 62 -1.48 7.43 -5.88
CA LYS A 62 -0.31 7.84 -5.12
C LYS A 62 0.49 6.62 -4.70
N GLN A 63 -0.02 5.87 -3.72
CA GLN A 63 0.65 4.68 -3.20
C GLN A 63 0.25 3.43 -3.98
N PHE A 64 -1.02 3.35 -4.39
CA PHE A 64 -1.59 2.20 -5.10
C PHE A 64 -2.07 2.58 -6.51
N ASP A 65 -2.21 1.58 -7.37
CA ASP A 65 -2.78 1.72 -8.74
C ASP A 65 -4.26 2.13 -8.69
#